data_AF-A0AA88WJC3-F1
#
_entry.id   AF-A0AA88WJC3-F1
#
_cell.length_a   1.000
_cell.length_b   1.000
_cell.length_c   1.000
_cell.angle_alpha   90.00
_cell.angle_beta   90.00
_cell.angle_gamma   90.00
#
_symmetry.space_group_name_H-M   'P 1'
#
loop_
_entity.id
_entity.type
_entity.pdbx_description
1 polymer ?
#
loop_
_entity_poly.entity_id
_entity_poly.type
_entity_poly.pdbx_seq_one_letter_code
_entity_poly.pdbx_strand_id
1 'polypeptide(L)'
;RYLGEVTKEVLSDLEASKYQMAEYRVSIYGRKQSEWDQLASWFINNSIDSENAVWLIQLPRLYNVYKSMGTVTSFQNILDNVFIPLFEVTIDPKSHPQLHVFLMQVVGLDIVDDESKPERRPTKHMPKPSEWTNEFNPAYSYYAYYCYANLYTLNKAGDIDHLAAGFLLCHNISHGINLRKSPVLQYLYYLAQIGLAMSPLSNNSLFLDYHRNPFPMFFQRGLNVSLSSDDPLQIHLTKEALVEEYSVAAKVWKLSSCDLCEIARNSVYQSGFSHVAKSHWLGGNYFKRGPEGNDIHKTNVPRLRIFFRHETWKEEMQYVFSGRSRLAEDVDY
;
A
#
# COMPACT_ATOMS: atom_id res chain seq x y z
N ARG A 1 -21.04 -11.83 -12.08
CA ARG A 1 -21.04 -13.28 -12.39
C ARG A 1 -19.59 -13.80 -12.38
N TYR A 2 -19.19 -14.81 -13.15
CA TYR A 2 -17.97 -15.64 -13.02
C TYR A 2 -16.86 -15.13 -12.09
N LEU A 3 -16.22 -13.99 -12.37
CA LEU A 3 -15.19 -13.43 -11.49
C LEU A 3 -15.67 -13.28 -10.04
N GLY A 4 -16.86 -12.73 -9.80
CA GLY A 4 -17.44 -12.56 -8.47
C GLY A 4 -17.99 -13.86 -7.85
N GLU A 5 -18.33 -14.86 -8.67
CA GLU A 5 -18.63 -16.21 -8.16
C GLU A 5 -17.34 -16.83 -7.58
N VAL A 6 -16.21 -16.72 -8.31
CA VAL A 6 -14.87 -17.16 -7.84
C VAL A 6 -14.37 -16.30 -6.66
N THR A 7 -14.60 -14.98 -6.66
CA THR A 7 -14.21 -14.12 -5.53
C THR A 7 -14.90 -14.53 -4.23
N LYS A 8 -16.17 -14.96 -4.25
CA LYS A 8 -16.83 -15.50 -3.04
C LYS A 8 -16.16 -16.77 -2.53
N GLU A 9 -15.78 -17.69 -3.43
CA GLU A 9 -15.08 -18.92 -3.04
C GLU A 9 -13.73 -18.60 -2.38
N VAL A 10 -12.98 -17.64 -2.94
CA VAL A 10 -11.71 -17.14 -2.36
C VAL A 10 -11.92 -16.47 -1.00
N LEU A 11 -12.95 -15.62 -0.85
CA LEU A 11 -13.26 -14.96 0.43
C LEU A 11 -13.70 -15.98 1.49
N SER A 12 -14.52 -16.97 1.13
CA SER A 12 -14.94 -18.03 2.06
C SER A 12 -13.77 -18.92 2.51
N ASP A 13 -12.78 -19.16 1.64
CA ASP A 13 -11.54 -19.85 2.00
C ASP A 13 -10.63 -18.98 2.91
N LEU A 14 -10.62 -17.66 2.69
CA LEU A 14 -9.89 -16.69 3.52
C LEU A 14 -10.51 -16.57 4.93
N GLU A 15 -11.84 -16.59 5.04
CA GLU A 15 -12.56 -16.59 6.33
C GLU A 15 -12.37 -17.89 7.11
N ALA A 16 -12.25 -19.03 6.42
CA ALA A 16 -11.83 -20.28 7.03
C ALA A 16 -10.38 -20.22 7.57
N SER A 17 -9.53 -19.37 6.98
CA SER A 17 -8.16 -19.15 7.45
C SER A 17 -8.07 -18.06 8.53
N LYS A 18 -8.38 -18.47 9.78
CA LYS A 18 -8.51 -17.64 10.99
C LYS A 18 -7.47 -16.51 11.21
N TYR A 19 -6.26 -16.61 10.65
CA TYR A 19 -5.17 -15.66 10.87
C TYR A 19 -4.60 -15.03 9.58
N GLN A 20 -5.26 -15.21 8.43
CA GLN A 20 -4.89 -14.58 7.17
C GLN A 20 -5.89 -13.48 6.82
N MET A 21 -5.36 -12.33 6.41
CA MET A 21 -6.09 -11.12 6.04
C MET A 21 -5.58 -10.64 4.69
N ALA A 22 -6.45 -10.02 3.89
CA ALA A 22 -6.10 -9.61 2.52
C ALA A 22 -6.38 -8.13 2.26
N GLU A 23 -5.49 -7.51 1.48
CA GLU A 23 -5.66 -6.18 0.91
C GLU A 23 -5.62 -6.31 -0.62
N TYR A 24 -6.79 -6.52 -1.24
CA TYR A 24 -6.89 -6.86 -2.65
C TYR A 24 -6.90 -5.62 -3.54
N ARG A 25 -6.11 -5.65 -4.62
CA ARG A 25 -6.12 -4.59 -5.66
C ARG A 25 -7.25 -4.82 -6.67
N VAL A 26 -8.01 -3.78 -6.98
CA VAL A 26 -9.03 -3.79 -8.05
C VAL A 26 -8.96 -2.51 -8.88
N SER A 27 -9.12 -2.62 -10.21
CA SER A 27 -8.78 -1.54 -11.14
C SER A 27 -9.90 -0.53 -11.38
N ILE A 28 -9.57 0.76 -11.28
CA ILE A 28 -10.24 1.84 -12.01
C ILE A 28 -9.24 2.38 -13.03
N TYR A 29 -9.65 2.49 -14.30
CA TYR A 29 -8.73 2.88 -15.38
C TYR A 29 -8.79 4.38 -15.69
N GLY A 30 -9.78 5.10 -15.16
CA GLY A 30 -9.96 6.52 -15.41
C GLY A 30 -10.34 6.84 -16.86
N ARG A 31 -11.00 5.90 -17.56
CA ARG A 31 -11.43 6.10 -18.96
C ARG A 31 -12.82 6.70 -19.08
N LYS A 32 -13.67 6.48 -18.07
CA LYS A 32 -15.04 7.02 -17.93
C LYS A 32 -15.37 7.17 -16.44
N GLN A 33 -16.05 8.24 -16.04
CA GLN A 33 -16.56 8.44 -14.67
C GLN A 33 -17.38 7.23 -14.17
N SER A 34 -18.20 6.64 -15.04
CA SER A 34 -19.05 5.50 -14.71
C SER A 34 -18.30 4.17 -14.48
N GLU A 35 -16.96 4.13 -14.55
CA GLU A 35 -16.19 2.95 -14.09
C GLU A 35 -16.39 2.71 -12.58
N TRP A 36 -16.55 3.77 -11.77
CA TRP A 36 -16.84 3.65 -10.34
C TRP A 36 -18.20 3.03 -10.05
N ASP A 37 -19.28 3.57 -10.64
CA ASP A 37 -20.62 3.01 -10.45
C ASP A 37 -20.74 1.59 -10.97
N GLN A 38 -20.08 1.26 -12.07
CA GLN A 38 -20.03 -0.12 -12.60
C GLN A 38 -19.30 -1.06 -11.64
N LEU A 39 -18.19 -0.64 -11.05
CA LEU A 39 -17.43 -1.43 -10.09
C LEU A 39 -18.23 -1.63 -8.79
N ALA A 40 -18.79 -0.55 -8.23
CA ALA A 40 -19.61 -0.61 -7.03
C ALA A 40 -20.90 -1.45 -7.25
N SER A 41 -21.56 -1.29 -8.40
CA SER A 41 -22.68 -2.15 -8.81
C SER A 41 -22.25 -3.61 -8.86
N TRP A 42 -21.06 -3.92 -9.37
CA TRP A 42 -20.54 -5.28 -9.40
C TRP A 42 -20.28 -5.82 -7.99
N PHE A 43 -19.64 -5.06 -7.11
CA PHE A 43 -19.43 -5.45 -5.70
C PHE A 43 -20.74 -5.76 -4.97
N ILE A 44 -21.69 -4.81 -4.98
CA ILE A 44 -22.95 -4.95 -4.24
C ILE A 44 -23.85 -6.03 -4.85
N ASN A 45 -24.04 -6.05 -6.18
CA ASN A 45 -24.93 -7.02 -6.83
C ASN A 45 -24.37 -8.45 -6.85
N ASN A 46 -23.07 -8.63 -6.57
CA ASN A 46 -22.48 -9.95 -6.36
C ASN A 46 -22.19 -10.23 -4.87
N SER A 47 -22.57 -9.34 -3.92
CA SER A 47 -22.26 -9.43 -2.47
C SER A 47 -20.83 -9.89 -2.19
N ILE A 48 -19.89 -9.02 -2.54
CA ILE A 48 -18.46 -9.22 -2.35
C ILE A 48 -18.05 -8.41 -1.11
N ASP A 49 -18.22 -9.04 0.04
CA ASP A 49 -17.98 -8.52 1.37
C ASP A 49 -17.36 -9.62 2.25
N SER A 50 -16.49 -9.24 3.20
CA SER A 50 -15.81 -10.13 4.15
C SER A 50 -15.19 -9.31 5.29
N GLU A 51 -15.11 -9.88 6.50
CA GLU A 51 -14.37 -9.23 7.60
C GLU A 51 -12.84 -9.36 7.43
N ASN A 52 -12.36 -10.31 6.63
CA ASN A 52 -10.94 -10.61 6.45
C ASN A 52 -10.30 -9.91 5.23
N ALA A 53 -11.07 -9.16 4.43
CA ALA A 53 -10.58 -8.56 3.18
C ALA A 53 -11.02 -7.11 2.97
N VAL A 54 -10.05 -6.23 2.70
CA VAL A 54 -10.25 -4.83 2.29
C VAL A 54 -9.65 -4.58 0.90
N TRP A 55 -9.98 -3.44 0.28
CA TRP A 55 -9.69 -3.19 -1.13
C TRP A 55 -8.86 -1.92 -1.37
N LEU A 56 -7.86 -2.02 -2.26
CA LEU A 56 -7.15 -0.87 -2.81
C LEU A 56 -7.55 -0.68 -4.27
N ILE A 57 -7.80 0.57 -4.64
CA ILE A 57 -8.14 0.94 -6.02
C ILE A 57 -6.85 1.20 -6.77
N GLN A 58 -6.45 0.28 -7.66
CA GLN A 58 -5.27 0.50 -8.51
C GLN A 58 -5.65 1.32 -9.75
N LEU A 59 -4.86 2.37 -10.02
CA LEU A 59 -4.95 3.24 -11.19
C LEU A 59 -3.77 2.97 -12.14
N PRO A 60 -3.99 2.25 -13.25
CA PRO A 60 -2.92 1.98 -14.21
C PRO A 60 -2.45 3.24 -14.95
N ARG A 61 -1.13 3.47 -14.99
CA ARG A 61 -0.50 4.63 -15.68
C ARG A 61 -0.51 4.49 -17.21
N LEU A 62 -1.68 4.37 -17.82
CA LEU A 62 -1.85 4.01 -19.24
C LEU A 62 -2.44 5.13 -20.12
N TYR A 63 -2.26 6.40 -19.73
CA TYR A 63 -2.75 7.57 -20.48
C TYR A 63 -2.42 7.52 -21.98
N ASN A 64 -1.19 7.15 -22.37
CA ASN A 64 -0.77 7.07 -23.77
C ASN A 64 -1.58 6.04 -24.58
N VAL A 65 -2.05 4.97 -23.94
CA VAL A 65 -2.92 3.96 -24.56
C VAL A 65 -4.32 4.53 -24.76
N TYR A 66 -4.89 5.16 -23.73
CA TYR A 66 -6.24 5.74 -23.82
C TYR A 66 -6.30 6.97 -24.74
N LYS A 67 -5.20 7.70 -24.85
CA LYS A 67 -4.99 8.82 -25.76
C LYS A 67 -4.89 8.38 -27.23
N SER A 68 -4.13 7.33 -27.53
CA SER A 68 -4.06 6.76 -28.90
C SER A 68 -5.37 6.06 -29.31
N MET A 69 -6.12 5.51 -28.35
CA MET A 69 -7.50 5.04 -28.54
C MET A 69 -8.55 6.16 -28.64
N GLY A 70 -8.16 7.45 -28.59
CA GLY A 70 -9.08 8.59 -28.64
C GLY A 70 -10.10 8.66 -27.48
N THR A 71 -9.91 7.88 -26.42
CA THR A 71 -10.83 7.75 -25.28
C THR A 71 -10.65 8.89 -24.28
N VAL A 72 -9.44 9.47 -24.19
CA VAL A 72 -9.16 10.69 -23.41
C VAL A 72 -8.45 11.74 -24.26
N THR A 73 -8.77 13.01 -24.04
CA THR A 73 -8.21 14.14 -24.82
C THR A 73 -7.00 14.78 -24.15
N SER A 74 -7.00 14.81 -22.81
CA SER A 74 -5.94 15.35 -21.96
C SER A 74 -5.79 14.49 -20.70
N PHE A 75 -4.68 14.67 -19.96
CA PHE A 75 -4.51 13.96 -18.69
C PHE A 75 -5.57 14.36 -17.64
N GLN A 76 -6.09 15.59 -17.71
CA GLN A 76 -7.21 16.03 -16.87
C GLN A 76 -8.39 15.07 -16.93
N ASN A 77 -8.71 14.50 -18.11
CA ASN A 77 -9.85 13.58 -18.23
C ASN A 77 -9.68 12.30 -17.39
N ILE A 78 -8.45 11.83 -17.14
CA ILE A 78 -8.21 10.70 -16.24
C ILE A 78 -8.48 11.12 -14.80
N LEU A 79 -8.02 12.31 -14.39
CA LEU A 79 -8.30 12.86 -13.07
C LEU A 79 -9.81 13.10 -12.88
N ASP A 80 -10.50 13.64 -13.89
CA ASP A 80 -11.95 13.86 -13.90
C ASP A 80 -12.72 12.53 -13.71
N ASN A 81 -12.33 11.51 -14.47
CA ASN A 81 -12.94 10.18 -14.42
C ASN A 81 -12.67 9.43 -13.10
N VAL A 82 -11.54 9.69 -12.44
CA VAL A 82 -11.18 9.05 -11.17
C VAL A 82 -11.74 9.79 -9.96
N PHE A 83 -11.68 11.13 -9.93
CA PHE A 83 -11.92 11.89 -8.70
C PHE A 83 -13.28 12.58 -8.62
N ILE A 84 -13.91 12.96 -9.74
CA ILE A 84 -15.20 13.66 -9.68
C ILE A 84 -16.30 12.78 -9.03
N PRO A 85 -16.48 11.49 -9.39
CA PRO A 85 -17.46 10.62 -8.73
C PRO A 85 -17.19 10.43 -7.23
N LEU A 86 -15.92 10.51 -6.79
CA LEU A 86 -15.56 10.45 -5.38
C LEU A 86 -15.94 11.73 -4.62
N PHE A 87 -15.77 12.91 -5.24
CA PHE A 87 -16.27 14.16 -4.67
C PHE A 87 -17.81 14.20 -4.66
N GLU A 88 -18.47 13.75 -5.72
CA GLU A 88 -19.94 13.73 -5.84
C GLU A 88 -20.58 12.86 -4.74
N VAL A 89 -20.09 11.62 -4.55
CA VAL A 89 -20.60 10.71 -3.49
C VAL A 89 -20.24 11.18 -2.07
N THR A 90 -19.15 11.93 -1.91
CA THR A 90 -18.76 12.50 -0.60
C THR A 90 -19.61 13.71 -0.22
N ILE A 91 -20.11 14.47 -1.21
CA ILE A 91 -20.99 15.63 -1.00
C ILE A 91 -22.45 15.19 -0.78
N ASP A 92 -22.95 14.25 -1.60
CA ASP A 92 -24.25 13.60 -1.37
C ASP A 92 -24.14 12.09 -1.63
N PRO A 93 -24.11 11.25 -0.57
CA PRO A 93 -24.13 9.79 -0.69
C PRO A 93 -25.29 9.20 -1.51
N LYS A 94 -26.36 9.95 -1.78
CA LYS A 94 -27.48 9.51 -2.63
C LYS A 94 -27.23 9.67 -4.13
N SER A 95 -26.20 10.41 -4.53
CA SER A 95 -25.79 10.52 -5.94
C SER A 95 -25.30 9.17 -6.47
N HIS A 96 -24.43 8.50 -5.71
CA HIS A 96 -23.87 7.19 -6.03
C HIS A 96 -24.05 6.21 -4.83
N PRO A 97 -25.28 5.72 -4.56
CA PRO A 97 -25.58 5.02 -3.31
C PRO A 97 -24.87 3.66 -3.16
N GLN A 98 -24.62 2.95 -4.26
CA GLN A 98 -23.80 1.72 -4.21
C GLN A 98 -22.30 2.02 -4.07
N LEU A 99 -21.81 3.13 -4.65
CA LEU A 99 -20.43 3.58 -4.49
C LEU A 99 -20.14 3.98 -3.04
N HIS A 100 -21.06 4.67 -2.37
CA HIS A 100 -20.93 5.01 -0.95
C HIS A 100 -20.70 3.76 -0.08
N VAL A 101 -21.50 2.71 -0.28
CA VAL A 101 -21.35 1.44 0.47
C VAL A 101 -20.05 0.71 0.09
N PHE A 102 -19.67 0.71 -1.19
CA PHE A 102 -18.41 0.10 -1.64
C PHE A 102 -17.18 0.83 -1.06
N LEU A 103 -17.18 2.16 -0.98
CA LEU A 103 -16.07 2.93 -0.44
C LEU A 103 -15.81 2.67 1.06
N MET A 104 -16.80 2.17 1.81
CA MET A 104 -16.58 1.69 3.19
C MET A 104 -15.66 0.46 3.28
N GLN A 105 -15.40 -0.22 2.16
CA GLN A 105 -14.47 -1.35 2.03
C GLN A 105 -13.16 -0.98 1.30
N VAL A 106 -13.03 0.28 0.86
CA VAL A 106 -11.84 0.79 0.15
C VAL A 106 -10.93 1.52 1.13
N VAL A 107 -9.69 1.05 1.25
CA VAL A 107 -8.70 1.55 2.23
C VAL A 107 -7.56 2.34 1.60
N GLY A 108 -7.47 2.40 0.27
CA GLY A 108 -6.41 3.16 -0.40
C GLY A 108 -6.51 3.21 -1.93
N LEU A 109 -5.63 4.02 -2.53
CA LEU A 109 -5.42 4.11 -3.97
C LEU A 109 -3.94 3.80 -4.27
N ASP A 110 -3.71 2.97 -5.28
CA ASP A 110 -2.38 2.55 -5.74
C ASP A 110 -2.15 2.99 -7.20
N ILE A 111 -0.90 3.26 -7.59
CA ILE A 111 -0.56 3.82 -8.92
C ILE A 111 0.41 2.88 -9.63
N VAL A 112 -0.13 2.03 -10.50
CA VAL A 112 0.59 0.89 -11.08
C VAL A 112 0.95 1.10 -12.55
N ASP A 113 2.19 0.79 -12.92
CA ASP A 113 2.64 0.36 -14.26
C ASP A 113 4.13 -0.02 -14.12
N ASP A 114 4.65 -0.82 -15.04
CA ASP A 114 6.05 -1.23 -15.15
C ASP A 114 7.06 -0.08 -14.87
N GLU A 115 7.81 -0.21 -13.77
CA GLU A 115 8.85 0.75 -13.33
C GLU A 115 10.08 0.79 -14.25
N SER A 116 10.27 -0.21 -15.12
CA SER A 116 11.45 -0.27 -16.00
C SER A 116 11.34 0.65 -17.22
N LYS A 117 10.13 1.11 -17.56
CA LYS A 117 9.85 2.00 -18.70
C LYS A 117 10.59 3.34 -18.52
N PRO A 118 11.37 3.80 -19.51
CA PRO A 118 12.12 5.05 -19.41
C PRO A 118 11.20 6.27 -19.48
N GLU A 119 11.06 6.98 -18.35
CA GLU A 119 10.30 8.23 -18.27
C GLU A 119 11.16 9.50 -18.31
N ARG A 120 10.58 10.60 -18.83
CA ARG A 120 11.20 11.93 -18.77
C ARG A 120 10.93 12.55 -17.40
N ARG A 121 11.96 12.69 -16.57
CA ARG A 121 11.86 13.38 -15.27
C ARG A 121 11.20 14.77 -15.43
N PRO A 122 10.27 15.16 -14.54
CA PRO A 122 9.60 16.45 -14.63
C PRO A 122 10.57 17.61 -14.45
N THR A 123 10.25 18.76 -15.05
CA THR A 123 10.91 20.04 -14.78
C THR A 123 10.03 20.92 -13.89
N LYS A 124 10.54 22.07 -13.44
CA LYS A 124 9.75 23.08 -12.70
C LYS A 124 8.57 23.65 -13.53
N HIS A 125 8.60 23.49 -14.85
CA HIS A 125 7.62 24.07 -15.78
C HIS A 125 6.91 22.97 -16.59
N MET A 126 6.45 21.91 -15.91
CA MET A 126 5.52 20.96 -16.52
C MET A 126 4.15 21.63 -16.76
N PRO A 127 3.45 21.34 -17.87
CA PRO A 127 2.12 21.88 -18.15
C PRO A 127 1.07 21.31 -17.19
N LYS A 128 -0.10 21.95 -17.09
CA LYS A 128 -1.24 21.46 -16.29
C LYS A 128 -1.87 20.19 -16.90
N PRO A 129 -2.68 19.41 -16.16
CA PRO A 129 -3.29 18.18 -16.68
C PRO A 129 -4.16 18.40 -17.92
N SER A 130 -4.85 19.55 -18.00
CA SER A 130 -5.68 19.96 -19.14
C SER A 130 -4.85 20.40 -20.35
N GLU A 131 -3.64 20.90 -20.11
CA GLU A 131 -2.66 21.28 -21.12
C GLU A 131 -1.85 20.05 -21.61
N TRP A 132 -1.76 18.98 -20.80
CA TRP A 132 -1.16 17.69 -21.16
C TRP A 132 -2.04 16.93 -22.18
N THR A 133 -1.92 17.35 -23.43
CA THR A 133 -2.68 16.86 -24.60
C THR A 133 -1.82 16.09 -25.60
N ASN A 134 -0.53 15.92 -25.31
CA ASN A 134 0.42 15.15 -26.14
C ASN A 134 0.21 13.63 -25.98
N GLU A 135 0.91 12.83 -26.79
CA GLU A 135 0.78 11.36 -26.82
C GLU A 135 1.60 10.63 -25.75
N PHE A 136 2.56 11.31 -25.11
CA PHE A 136 3.44 10.67 -24.13
C PHE A 136 2.74 10.49 -22.78
N ASN A 137 3.05 9.39 -22.12
CA ASN A 137 2.62 9.14 -20.75
C ASN A 137 3.28 10.17 -19.80
N PRO A 138 2.54 10.82 -18.88
CA PRO A 138 3.15 11.59 -17.82
C PRO A 138 4.11 10.73 -16.97
N ALA A 139 5.15 11.35 -16.42
CA ALA A 139 6.07 10.67 -15.49
C ALA A 139 5.34 10.24 -14.20
N TYR A 140 5.83 9.20 -13.52
CA TYR A 140 5.31 8.69 -12.25
C TYR A 140 5.09 9.81 -11.23
N SER A 141 6.08 10.68 -11.05
CA SER A 141 5.98 11.83 -10.14
C SER A 141 4.91 12.87 -10.51
N TYR A 142 4.48 12.91 -11.78
CA TYR A 142 3.37 13.76 -12.23
C TYR A 142 2.02 13.10 -11.94
N TYR A 143 1.89 11.79 -12.18
CA TYR A 143 0.73 11.00 -11.72
C TYR A 143 0.58 11.12 -10.20
N ALA A 144 1.63 10.83 -9.44
CA ALA A 144 1.63 10.86 -7.99
C ALA A 144 1.22 12.25 -7.45
N TYR A 145 1.80 13.35 -7.95
CA TYR A 145 1.45 14.70 -7.50
C TYR A 145 -0.04 15.03 -7.70
N TYR A 146 -0.63 14.74 -8.87
CA TYR A 146 -2.03 15.07 -9.13
C TYR A 146 -3.01 14.08 -8.51
N CYS A 147 -2.65 12.80 -8.38
CA CYS A 147 -3.46 11.83 -7.64
C CYS A 147 -3.46 12.17 -6.15
N TYR A 148 -2.29 12.47 -5.56
CA TYR A 148 -2.17 13.01 -4.21
C TYR A 148 -3.01 14.28 -4.05
N ALA A 149 -2.83 15.31 -4.88
CA ALA A 149 -3.52 16.58 -4.67
C ALA A 149 -5.06 16.44 -4.66
N ASN A 150 -5.61 15.50 -5.44
CA ASN A 150 -7.03 15.18 -5.40
C ASN A 150 -7.41 14.30 -4.20
N LEU A 151 -6.69 13.19 -3.93
CA LEU A 151 -6.90 12.34 -2.76
C LEU A 151 -6.80 13.13 -1.45
N TYR A 152 -5.83 14.02 -1.34
CA TYR A 152 -5.65 14.95 -0.23
C TYR A 152 -6.83 15.92 -0.16
N THR A 153 -7.24 16.59 -1.25
CA THR A 153 -8.40 17.50 -1.20
C THR A 153 -9.70 16.79 -0.85
N LEU A 154 -9.85 15.51 -1.24
CA LEU A 154 -10.95 14.62 -0.85
C LEU A 154 -10.86 14.18 0.62
N ASN A 155 -9.68 13.77 1.04
CA ASN A 155 -9.43 13.18 2.35
C ASN A 155 -9.23 14.22 3.46
N LYS A 156 -8.85 15.48 3.19
CA LYS A 156 -8.33 16.44 4.21
C LYS A 156 -9.35 17.02 5.21
N ALA A 157 -10.24 16.14 5.65
CA ALA A 157 -10.42 15.87 7.06
C ALA A 157 -9.25 15.03 7.72
N GLY A 158 -8.26 14.52 6.95
CA GLY A 158 -7.07 13.73 7.39
C GLY A 158 -5.87 13.80 6.39
N ASP A 159 -4.68 13.25 6.73
CA ASP A 159 -3.37 13.83 6.31
C ASP A 159 -2.37 12.97 5.44
N ILE A 160 -1.10 12.77 5.87
CA ILE A 160 0.18 12.96 5.10
C ILE A 160 1.27 11.90 5.50
N ASP A 161 2.34 11.46 4.77
CA ASP A 161 2.88 11.65 3.39
C ASP A 161 3.98 10.58 2.99
N HIS A 162 4.46 10.54 1.71
CA HIS A 162 5.31 9.49 1.00
C HIS A 162 6.12 9.93 -0.41
N LEU A 163 7.45 10.04 -1.00
CA LEU A 163 8.92 9.41 -1.30
C LEU A 163 10.10 10.38 -1.01
N ALA A 164 10.23 11.58 -1.56
CA ALA A 164 9.58 12.27 -2.69
C ALA A 164 8.11 11.88 -3.04
N ALA A 165 7.79 10.78 -3.78
CA ALA A 165 6.43 10.21 -4.00
C ALA A 165 5.94 8.81 -3.34
N GLY A 166 6.75 8.07 -2.53
CA GLY A 166 6.51 7.26 -1.27
C GLY A 166 7.44 7.19 0.09
N PHE A 167 7.75 8.03 1.21
CA PHE A 167 8.37 9.39 1.69
C PHE A 167 7.59 10.75 2.10
N LEU A 168 7.36 11.73 1.16
CA LEU A 168 6.68 13.07 1.22
C LEU A 168 5.37 13.44 0.35
N LEU A 169 4.49 12.52 -0.13
CA LEU A 169 3.14 12.62 -0.82
C LEU A 169 2.03 11.46 -0.67
N CYS A 170 2.13 10.31 0.04
CA CYS A 170 1.10 9.19 0.16
C CYS A 170 1.04 8.50 1.59
N HIS A 171 1.00 7.13 1.77
CA HIS A 171 1.09 6.42 3.09
C HIS A 171 1.88 5.07 3.21
N ASN A 172 1.87 4.17 2.20
CA ASN A 172 2.67 2.93 2.16
C ASN A 172 3.25 2.74 0.74
N ILE A 173 4.26 1.88 0.53
CA ILE A 173 4.66 1.43 -0.83
C ILE A 173 4.85 -0.09 -0.92
N SER A 174 4.57 -0.62 -2.11
CA SER A 174 4.99 -1.96 -2.49
C SER A 174 6.41 -2.01 -3.06
N HIS A 175 7.03 -3.18 -2.99
CA HIS A 175 8.38 -3.53 -3.44
C HIS A 175 9.52 -2.75 -2.75
N GLY A 176 9.63 -1.43 -2.92
CA GLY A 176 10.70 -0.61 -2.35
C GLY A 176 12.13 -0.97 -2.77
N ILE A 177 12.30 -1.92 -3.70
CA ILE A 177 13.58 -2.59 -4.01
C ILE A 177 14.67 -1.61 -4.44
N ASN A 178 14.27 -0.56 -5.15
CA ASN A 178 15.17 0.48 -5.64
C ASN A 178 15.82 1.31 -4.51
N LEU A 179 15.31 1.30 -3.27
CA LEU A 179 15.93 1.96 -2.11
C LEU A 179 17.36 1.45 -1.84
N ARG A 180 17.69 0.20 -2.22
CA ARG A 180 19.06 -0.34 -2.15
C ARG A 180 20.10 0.50 -2.93
N LYS A 181 19.66 1.33 -3.86
CA LYS A 181 20.49 2.18 -4.74
C LYS A 181 20.70 3.59 -4.18
N SER A 182 20.00 3.96 -3.09
CA SER A 182 20.06 5.31 -2.48
C SER A 182 20.10 5.22 -0.96
N PRO A 183 21.30 5.28 -0.34
CA PRO A 183 21.46 5.24 1.12
C PRO A 183 20.68 6.36 1.83
N VAL A 184 20.60 7.55 1.22
CA VAL A 184 19.87 8.70 1.78
C VAL A 184 18.36 8.42 1.85
N LEU A 185 17.76 7.91 0.77
CA LEU A 185 16.33 7.55 0.80
C LEU A 185 16.09 6.39 1.77
N GLN A 186 16.91 5.34 1.73
CA GLN A 186 16.79 4.21 2.66
C GLN A 186 16.80 4.66 4.14
N TYR A 187 17.68 5.60 4.49
CA TYR A 187 17.77 6.14 5.84
C TYR A 187 16.57 7.01 6.22
N LEU A 188 16.05 7.82 5.29
CA LEU A 188 14.82 8.61 5.53
C LEU A 188 13.60 7.71 5.82
N TYR A 189 13.51 6.53 5.19
CA TYR A 189 12.39 5.59 5.40
C TYR A 189 12.49 4.88 6.74
N TYR A 190 13.73 4.62 7.19
CA TYR A 190 14.01 4.15 8.55
C TYR A 190 13.62 5.20 9.60
N LEU A 191 13.99 6.46 9.40
CA LEU A 191 13.65 7.55 10.33
C LEU A 191 12.13 7.83 10.37
N ALA A 192 11.45 7.82 9.22
CA ALA A 192 10.00 7.98 9.13
C ALA A 192 9.20 6.70 9.46
N GLN A 193 9.87 5.55 9.63
CA GLN A 193 9.25 4.23 9.85
C GLN A 193 8.19 3.85 8.79
N ILE A 194 8.45 4.24 7.55
CA ILE A 194 7.50 4.11 6.43
C ILE A 194 7.40 2.68 5.90
N GLY A 195 6.17 2.24 5.63
CA GLY A 195 5.83 0.85 5.31
C GLY A 195 6.29 0.38 3.92
N LEU A 196 6.94 -0.78 3.91
CA LEU A 196 7.46 -1.47 2.74
C LEU A 196 6.83 -2.86 2.62
N ALA A 197 5.77 -2.99 1.82
CA ALA A 197 5.16 -4.27 1.47
C ALA A 197 5.95 -4.95 0.35
N MET A 198 6.70 -6.00 0.66
CA MET A 198 7.61 -6.64 -0.28
C MET A 198 7.15 -8.05 -0.66
N SER A 199 7.19 -8.37 -1.96
CA SER A 199 6.86 -9.70 -2.49
C SER A 199 8.07 -10.42 -3.10
N PRO A 200 9.01 -10.98 -2.29
CA PRO A 200 10.27 -11.56 -2.76
C PRO A 200 10.15 -12.60 -3.87
N LEU A 201 9.18 -13.52 -3.83
CA LEU A 201 8.98 -14.52 -4.89
C LEU A 201 8.56 -13.88 -6.22
N SER A 202 7.63 -12.90 -6.22
CA SER A 202 7.32 -12.06 -7.39
C SER A 202 8.59 -11.42 -7.97
N ASN A 203 9.40 -10.80 -7.10
CA ASN A 203 10.59 -10.07 -7.53
C ASN A 203 11.60 -11.01 -8.20
N ASN A 204 11.75 -12.23 -7.67
CA ASN A 204 12.58 -13.29 -8.24
C ASN A 204 12.08 -13.77 -9.62
N SER A 205 10.78 -13.96 -9.78
CA SER A 205 10.18 -14.37 -11.05
C SER A 205 10.28 -13.31 -12.15
N LEU A 206 10.30 -12.02 -11.78
CA LEU A 206 10.23 -10.91 -12.74
C LEU A 206 11.57 -10.24 -13.07
N PHE A 207 12.40 -9.87 -12.08
CA PHE A 207 13.54 -8.95 -12.32
C PHE A 207 14.72 -8.99 -11.32
N LEU A 208 14.63 -9.74 -10.21
CA LEU A 208 15.68 -9.77 -9.18
C LEU A 208 15.72 -11.11 -8.41
N ASP A 209 16.68 -11.96 -8.78
CA ASP A 209 17.12 -13.16 -8.03
C ASP A 209 16.95 -13.03 -6.50
N TYR A 210 16.27 -14.02 -5.92
CA TYR A 210 15.84 -14.06 -4.52
C TYR A 210 16.99 -13.84 -3.52
N HIS A 211 18.17 -14.40 -3.79
CA HIS A 211 19.35 -14.23 -2.92
C HIS A 211 19.90 -12.79 -2.94
N ARG A 212 19.52 -11.99 -3.94
CA ARG A 212 19.92 -10.59 -4.12
C ARG A 212 18.80 -9.63 -3.74
N ASN A 213 17.65 -10.09 -3.26
CA ASN A 213 16.56 -9.24 -2.76
C ASN A 213 17.02 -8.43 -1.52
N PRO A 214 16.71 -7.13 -1.42
CA PRO A 214 17.16 -6.32 -0.29
C PRO A 214 16.36 -6.48 1.02
N PHE A 215 15.23 -7.22 1.02
CA PHE A 215 14.39 -7.43 2.22
C PHE A 215 15.17 -7.77 3.50
N PRO A 216 16.04 -8.81 3.55
CA PRO A 216 16.74 -9.16 4.80
C PRO A 216 17.66 -8.04 5.30
N MET A 217 18.25 -7.25 4.40
CA MET A 217 19.04 -6.07 4.77
C MET A 217 18.16 -4.93 5.30
N PHE A 218 16.97 -4.72 4.72
CA PHE A 218 16.01 -3.72 5.21
C PHE A 218 15.47 -4.11 6.59
N PHE A 219 15.09 -5.37 6.79
CA PHE A 219 14.66 -5.92 8.08
C PHE A 219 15.76 -5.81 9.15
N GLN A 220 17.01 -6.19 8.83
CA GLN A 220 18.13 -6.04 9.76
C GLN A 220 18.34 -4.58 10.19
N ARG A 221 18.23 -3.63 9.24
CA ARG A 221 18.33 -2.18 9.49
C ARG A 221 17.11 -1.56 10.19
N GLY A 222 16.05 -2.33 10.46
CA GLY A 222 14.87 -1.83 11.18
C GLY A 222 13.98 -0.90 10.37
N LEU A 223 14.01 -1.01 9.03
CA LEU A 223 12.96 -0.42 8.20
C LEU A 223 11.65 -1.20 8.43
N ASN A 224 10.52 -0.49 8.37
CA ASN A 224 9.20 -1.06 8.55
C ASN A 224 8.81 -1.92 7.32
N VAL A 225 9.29 -3.16 7.27
CA VAL A 225 9.03 -4.12 6.19
C VAL A 225 7.97 -5.14 6.56
N SER A 226 7.17 -5.53 5.56
CA SER A 226 6.24 -6.67 5.59
C SER A 226 6.45 -7.56 4.36
N LEU A 227 5.92 -8.80 4.41
CA LEU A 227 5.90 -9.73 3.28
C LEU A 227 4.49 -9.82 2.68
N SER A 228 4.41 -9.80 1.35
CA SER A 228 3.19 -9.85 0.54
C SER A 228 3.34 -10.82 -0.64
N SER A 229 2.23 -11.27 -1.24
CA SER A 229 2.24 -12.31 -2.28
C SER A 229 2.22 -11.80 -3.73
N ASP A 230 1.78 -10.56 -3.99
CA ASP A 230 1.60 -10.01 -5.35
C ASP A 230 0.55 -10.77 -6.19
N ASP A 231 0.97 -11.71 -7.05
CA ASP A 231 0.16 -12.54 -7.96
C ASP A 231 0.19 -14.04 -7.54
N PRO A 232 -0.55 -14.47 -6.49
CA PRO A 232 -0.61 -15.87 -6.05
C PRO A 232 -0.79 -16.90 -7.17
N LEU A 233 -1.66 -16.59 -8.14
CA LEU A 233 -1.99 -17.46 -9.28
C LEU A 233 -0.82 -17.71 -10.24
N GLN A 234 0.19 -16.83 -10.25
CA GLN A 234 1.35 -16.92 -11.15
C GLN A 234 2.63 -17.40 -10.45
N ILE A 235 2.72 -17.25 -9.13
CA ILE A 235 3.99 -17.33 -8.37
C ILE A 235 4.02 -18.51 -7.40
N HIS A 236 2.92 -18.79 -6.71
CA HIS A 236 2.90 -19.69 -5.54
C HIS A 236 2.41 -21.09 -5.91
N LEU A 237 2.93 -22.11 -5.22
CA LEU A 237 2.67 -23.53 -5.52
C LEU A 237 1.77 -24.21 -4.48
N THR A 238 1.48 -23.54 -3.36
CA THR A 238 0.62 -24.03 -2.28
C THR A 238 -0.73 -23.33 -2.25
N LYS A 239 -1.70 -23.88 -1.49
CA LYS A 239 -2.98 -23.19 -1.24
C LYS A 239 -2.80 -21.90 -0.42
N GLU A 240 -1.77 -21.83 0.41
CA GLU A 240 -1.54 -20.71 1.34
C GLU A 240 -0.36 -19.84 0.88
N ALA A 241 -0.52 -19.15 -0.25
CA ALA A 241 0.53 -18.36 -0.90
C ALA A 241 1.31 -17.43 0.05
N LEU A 242 0.65 -16.77 1.00
CA LEU A 242 1.32 -15.92 1.98
C LEU A 242 2.17 -16.73 2.98
N VAL A 243 1.69 -17.89 3.41
CA VAL A 243 2.43 -18.80 4.31
C VAL A 243 3.65 -19.39 3.59
N GLU A 244 3.54 -19.65 2.28
CA GLU A 244 4.66 -20.03 1.42
C GLU A 244 5.72 -18.92 1.30
N GLU A 245 5.32 -17.66 1.08
CA GLU A 245 6.24 -16.50 1.06
C GLU A 245 7.04 -16.39 2.37
N TYR A 246 6.36 -16.44 3.52
CA TYR A 246 7.00 -16.43 4.84
C TYR A 246 7.88 -17.68 5.06
N SER A 247 7.47 -18.86 4.58
CA SER A 247 8.22 -20.11 4.73
C SER A 247 9.51 -20.13 3.92
N VAL A 248 9.48 -19.66 2.67
CA VAL A 248 10.69 -19.54 1.83
C VAL A 248 11.63 -18.49 2.42
N ALA A 249 11.11 -17.31 2.80
CA ALA A 249 11.89 -16.26 3.46
C ALA A 249 12.57 -16.78 4.74
N ALA A 250 11.85 -17.53 5.56
CA ALA A 250 12.38 -18.14 6.78
C ALA A 250 13.54 -19.11 6.51
N LYS A 251 13.41 -20.00 5.51
CA LYS A 251 14.45 -20.99 5.21
C LYS A 251 15.65 -20.38 4.49
N VAL A 252 15.44 -19.48 3.54
CA VAL A 252 16.52 -18.89 2.72
C VAL A 252 17.31 -17.83 3.50
N TRP A 253 16.64 -16.98 4.28
CA TRP A 253 17.30 -15.93 5.07
C TRP A 253 17.51 -16.27 6.55
N LYS A 254 17.15 -17.49 6.96
CA LYS A 254 17.34 -18.03 8.32
C LYS A 254 16.63 -17.22 9.41
N LEU A 255 15.43 -16.71 9.10
CA LEU A 255 14.61 -15.96 10.04
C LEU A 255 14.09 -16.89 11.15
N SER A 256 14.15 -16.41 12.39
CA SER A 256 13.55 -17.10 13.55
C SER A 256 12.06 -16.78 13.67
N SER A 257 11.33 -17.54 14.49
CA SER A 257 9.92 -17.25 14.79
C SER A 257 9.70 -15.83 15.32
N CYS A 258 10.65 -15.30 16.09
CA CYS A 258 10.63 -13.90 16.57
C CYS A 258 10.67 -12.90 15.42
N ASP A 259 11.46 -13.17 14.38
CA ASP A 259 11.58 -12.31 13.20
C ASP A 259 10.32 -12.38 12.33
N LEU A 260 9.77 -13.58 12.11
CA LEU A 260 8.53 -13.77 11.37
C LEU A 260 7.33 -13.11 12.08
N CYS A 261 7.24 -13.22 13.42
CA CYS A 261 6.23 -12.51 14.20
C CYS A 261 6.42 -10.99 14.17
N GLU A 262 7.66 -10.47 14.09
CA GLU A 262 7.90 -9.04 13.91
C GLU A 262 7.43 -8.55 12.52
N ILE A 263 7.70 -9.31 11.46
CA ILE A 263 7.26 -9.00 10.09
C ILE A 263 5.72 -9.04 9.98
N ALA A 264 5.08 -10.05 10.56
CA ALA A 264 3.61 -10.18 10.59
C ALA A 264 2.94 -9.15 11.53
N ARG A 265 3.59 -8.74 12.63
CA ARG A 265 3.16 -7.60 13.43
C ARG A 265 3.18 -6.32 12.58
N ASN A 266 4.26 -6.08 11.84
CA ASN A 266 4.43 -4.89 11.02
C ASN A 266 3.41 -4.82 9.87
N SER A 267 3.04 -5.93 9.23
CA SER A 267 1.98 -5.91 8.20
C SER A 267 0.63 -5.44 8.75
N VAL A 268 0.28 -5.77 10.00
CA VAL A 268 -0.96 -5.28 10.63
C VAL A 268 -0.90 -3.78 10.97
N TYR A 269 0.27 -3.25 11.31
CA TYR A 269 0.44 -1.79 11.45
C TYR A 269 0.26 -1.07 10.10
N GLN A 270 0.88 -1.60 9.03
CA GLN A 270 0.84 -1.03 7.68
C GLN A 270 -0.56 -1.10 7.05
N SER A 271 -1.36 -2.11 7.37
CA SER A 271 -2.67 -2.35 6.77
C SER A 271 -3.71 -1.24 7.03
N GLY A 272 -4.69 -1.12 6.14
CA GLY A 272 -5.80 -0.18 6.23
C GLY A 272 -7.01 -0.65 7.07
N PHE A 273 -6.92 -1.80 7.72
CA PHE A 273 -7.99 -2.31 8.59
C PHE A 273 -8.28 -1.38 9.78
N SER A 274 -9.54 -1.38 10.23
CA SER A 274 -10.02 -0.47 11.28
C SER A 274 -9.22 -0.56 12.60
N HIS A 275 -9.22 0.54 13.37
CA HIS A 275 -8.65 0.57 14.73
C HIS A 275 -9.16 -0.56 15.63
N VAL A 276 -10.43 -0.96 15.49
CA VAL A 276 -11.03 -2.07 16.27
C VAL A 276 -10.37 -3.40 15.91
N ALA A 277 -10.13 -3.66 14.63
CA ALA A 277 -9.42 -4.84 14.16
C ALA A 277 -7.94 -4.82 14.57
N LYS A 278 -7.22 -3.70 14.33
CA LYS A 278 -5.82 -3.52 14.79
C LYS A 278 -5.69 -3.73 16.30
N SER A 279 -6.61 -3.19 17.11
CA SER A 279 -6.66 -3.39 18.58
C SER A 279 -6.99 -4.84 19.00
N HIS A 280 -7.87 -5.51 18.25
CA HIS A 280 -8.15 -6.93 18.43
C HIS A 280 -6.92 -7.80 18.16
N TRP A 281 -6.16 -7.53 17.08
CA TRP A 281 -5.00 -8.33 16.68
C TRP A 281 -3.68 -7.98 17.39
N LEU A 282 -3.45 -6.72 17.77
CA LEU A 282 -2.16 -6.24 18.31
C LEU A 282 -2.19 -5.90 19.81
N GLY A 283 -3.38 -5.59 20.37
CA GLY A 283 -3.58 -5.22 21.76
C GLY A 283 -4.16 -3.82 21.94
N GLY A 284 -4.81 -3.59 23.09
CA GLY A 284 -5.56 -2.36 23.35
C GLY A 284 -4.75 -1.06 23.24
N ASN A 285 -3.43 -1.14 23.46
CA ASN A 285 -2.50 -0.01 23.42
C ASN A 285 -1.65 0.03 22.14
N TYR A 286 -2.00 -0.70 21.06
CA TYR A 286 -1.11 -0.84 19.89
C TYR A 286 -0.68 0.49 19.25
N PHE A 287 -1.50 1.54 19.39
CA PHE A 287 -1.23 2.88 18.92
C PHE A 287 -0.06 3.57 19.66
N LYS A 288 0.37 3.09 20.85
CA LYS A 288 1.56 3.60 21.52
C LYS A 288 2.84 3.23 20.79
N ARG A 289 3.78 4.15 20.69
CA ARG A 289 5.11 3.92 20.12
C ARG A 289 5.98 3.07 21.06
N GLY A 290 6.83 2.24 20.48
CA GLY A 290 7.81 1.45 21.23
C GLY A 290 7.21 0.33 22.09
N PRO A 291 7.85 -0.04 23.22
CA PRO A 291 7.61 -1.29 23.94
C PRO A 291 6.34 -1.32 24.80
N GLU A 292 5.55 -0.24 24.84
CA GLU A 292 4.22 -0.22 25.48
C GLU A 292 3.10 -0.62 24.51
N GLY A 293 3.24 -0.32 23.22
CA GLY A 293 2.33 -0.74 22.15
C GLY A 293 2.56 -2.16 21.65
N ASN A 294 2.92 -3.10 22.54
CA ASN A 294 3.14 -4.49 22.15
C ASN A 294 2.66 -5.47 23.24
N ASP A 295 1.45 -5.99 23.06
CA ASP A 295 0.96 -7.13 23.81
C ASP A 295 1.56 -8.43 23.24
N ILE A 296 2.57 -8.97 23.94
CA ILE A 296 3.24 -10.22 23.56
C ILE A 296 2.27 -11.42 23.49
N HIS A 297 1.15 -11.40 24.23
CA HIS A 297 0.16 -12.48 24.20
C HIS A 297 -0.66 -12.49 22.90
N LYS A 298 -0.59 -11.43 22.11
CA LYS A 298 -1.19 -11.33 20.78
C LYS A 298 -0.15 -11.32 19.66
N THR A 299 0.89 -10.50 19.77
CA THR A 299 1.89 -10.35 18.70
C THR A 299 2.92 -11.47 18.67
N ASN A 300 3.10 -12.19 19.79
CA ASN A 300 4.20 -13.14 20.02
C ASN A 300 5.62 -12.53 19.81
N VAL A 301 5.75 -11.20 19.73
CA VAL A 301 7.04 -10.51 19.62
C VAL A 301 7.56 -10.16 21.03
N PRO A 302 8.76 -10.63 21.43
CA PRO A 302 9.37 -10.31 22.71
C PRO A 302 9.50 -8.80 22.94
N ARG A 303 9.10 -8.31 24.13
CA ARG A 303 9.19 -6.88 24.48
C ARG A 303 10.61 -6.31 24.33
N LEU A 304 11.64 -7.13 24.55
CA LEU A 304 13.05 -6.76 24.34
C LEU A 304 13.39 -6.46 22.86
N ARG A 305 12.75 -7.15 21.91
CA ARG A 305 12.94 -6.88 20.47
C ARG A 305 12.38 -5.50 20.10
N ILE A 306 11.16 -5.20 20.56
CA ILE A 306 10.52 -3.89 20.34
C ILE A 306 11.29 -2.77 21.07
N PHE A 307 11.77 -3.01 22.29
CA PHE A 307 12.63 -2.07 23.02
C PHE A 307 13.91 -1.74 22.24
N PHE A 308 14.63 -2.75 21.73
CA PHE A 308 15.83 -2.56 20.93
C PHE A 308 15.56 -1.74 19.65
N ARG A 309 14.51 -2.07 18.89
CA ARG A 309 14.08 -1.30 17.71
C ARG A 309 13.79 0.16 18.07
N HIS A 310 13.04 0.37 19.15
CA HIS A 310 12.59 1.70 19.58
C HIS A 310 13.76 2.59 20.01
N GLU A 311 14.65 2.10 20.88
CA GLU A 311 15.75 2.93 21.38
C GLU A 311 16.78 3.20 20.27
N THR A 312 17.07 2.25 19.37
CA THR A 312 17.96 2.50 18.21
C THR A 312 17.37 3.53 17.24
N TRP A 313 16.05 3.49 16.98
CA TRP A 313 15.38 4.52 16.17
C TRP A 313 15.40 5.89 16.85
N LYS A 314 15.19 5.94 18.16
CA LYS A 314 15.23 7.14 18.99
C LYS A 314 16.63 7.75 19.08
N GLU A 315 17.68 6.95 19.19
CA GLU A 315 19.08 7.40 19.14
C GLU A 315 19.40 8.04 17.79
N GLU A 316 19.05 7.38 16.69
CA GLU A 316 19.24 7.90 15.33
C GLU A 316 18.42 9.19 15.07
N MET A 317 17.18 9.25 15.54
CA MET A 317 16.36 10.47 15.50
C MET A 317 16.93 11.60 16.38
N GLN A 318 17.58 11.31 17.51
CA GLN A 318 18.26 12.35 18.30
C GLN A 318 19.57 12.79 17.63
N TYR A 319 20.30 11.88 16.99
CA TYR A 319 21.51 12.20 16.23
C TYR A 319 21.21 13.15 15.06
N VAL A 320 20.25 12.80 14.19
CA VAL A 320 19.88 13.61 13.02
C VAL A 320 19.36 15.00 13.40
N PHE A 321 18.54 15.10 14.45
CA PHE A 321 18.04 16.38 14.95
C PHE A 321 18.98 17.08 15.95
N SER A 322 20.22 16.62 16.11
CA SER A 322 21.25 17.23 16.97
C SER A 322 20.78 17.44 18.43
N GLY A 323 20.11 16.44 19.00
CA GLY A 323 19.56 16.44 20.37
C GLY A 323 18.28 17.27 20.54
N ARG A 324 17.57 17.61 19.45
CA ARG A 324 16.39 18.49 19.47
C ARG A 324 15.09 17.82 19.01
N SER A 325 15.08 16.54 18.68
CA SER A 325 13.84 15.88 18.23
C SER A 325 12.89 15.68 19.40
N ARG A 326 11.65 16.13 19.21
CA ARG A 326 10.50 15.68 19.98
C ARG A 326 9.92 14.48 19.23
N LEU A 327 9.85 13.33 19.90
CA LEU A 327 9.31 12.10 19.32
C LEU A 327 7.84 11.98 19.73
N ALA A 328 6.98 11.52 18.82
CA ALA A 328 5.60 11.21 19.16
C ALA A 328 5.54 10.00 20.10
N GLU A 329 4.73 10.08 21.16
CA GLU A 329 4.50 8.97 22.09
C GLU A 329 3.63 7.86 21.45
N ASP A 330 2.86 8.21 20.42
CA ASP A 330 2.02 7.32 19.63
C ASP A 330 2.57 7.11 18.22
N VAL A 331 2.00 6.12 17.51
CA VAL A 331 2.14 5.95 16.06
C VAL A 331 0.92 6.48 15.33
N ASP A 332 1.19 7.03 14.16
CA ASP A 332 0.23 7.43 13.14
C ASP A 332 -0.47 6.14 12.63
N TYR A 333 -1.81 6.11 12.54
CA TYR A 333 -2.61 4.86 12.61
C TYR A 333 -3.58 4.58 11.46
#